data_AF-A0A3B0X1L4-F1
#
_entry.id   AF-A0A3B0X1L4-F1
#
_cell.length_a   1.000
_cell.length_b   1.000
_cell.length_c   1.000
_cell.angle_alpha   90.00
_cell.angle_beta   90.00
_cell.angle_gamma   90.00
#
_symmetry.space_group_name_H-M   'P 1'
#
loop_
_entity.id
_entity.type
_entity.pdbx_description
1 polymer ?
#
loop_
_entity_poly.entity_id
_entity_poly.type
_entity_poly.pdbx_seq_one_letter_code
_entity_poly.pdbx_strand_id
1 'polypeptide(L)'
;MILIIDSEKIPDSKITQYFGEFGFKTLVVAKTAASARNILNENHKEEITLIIIDSELEDANGFELCREIRKMQAGKNVYIISLVSSIQNKTAIEKTKHSGASDFSVKPYNSAEFQKHFFTFLKRKVVLVIEDDSVIRMMVRGILSKYNVEIIEVEDGLQAYNLLNTMPPMRMVLMDIGLPNMNGIQLVEKIRGNSNWKKTPVIMLTASSEVSDVKKSLMVGANDYITKPFKVEDFVNRLARYFPDEK
;
A
#
# COMPACT_ATOMS: atom_id res chain seq x y z
N MET A 1 -7.10 4.40 -1.53
CA MET A 1 -7.02 5.73 -2.18
C MET A 1 -5.82 6.54 -1.65
N ILE A 2 -5.13 7.26 -2.54
CA ILE A 2 -4.09 8.23 -2.17
C ILE A 2 -4.65 9.65 -2.27
N LEU A 3 -4.42 10.48 -1.25
CA LEU A 3 -4.72 11.92 -1.28
C LEU A 3 -3.43 12.72 -1.27
N ILE A 4 -3.28 13.63 -2.23
CA ILE A 4 -2.14 14.54 -2.32
C ILE A 4 -2.64 15.96 -2.06
N ILE A 5 -2.07 16.61 -1.06
CA ILE A 5 -2.39 17.95 -0.63
C ILE A 5 -1.19 18.82 -0.95
N ASP A 6 -1.25 19.52 -2.08
CA ASP A 6 -0.10 20.20 -2.66
C ASP A 6 -0.54 21.39 -3.51
N SER A 7 -0.08 22.59 -3.15
CA SER A 7 -0.34 23.84 -3.88
C SER A 7 0.50 24.01 -5.14
N GLU A 8 1.50 23.15 -5.38
CA GLU A 8 2.33 23.28 -6.56
C GLU A 8 1.54 23.10 -7.86
N LYS A 9 1.98 23.86 -8.87
CA LYS A 9 1.50 23.79 -10.26
C LYS A 9 2.06 22.58 -11.00
N ILE A 10 2.26 21.45 -10.31
CA ILE A 10 2.51 20.17 -10.97
C ILE A 10 1.16 19.72 -11.56
N PRO A 11 1.08 19.43 -12.87
CA PRO A 11 -0.13 18.92 -13.48
C PRO A 11 -0.55 17.60 -12.82
N ASP A 12 -1.82 17.49 -12.45
CA ASP A 12 -2.36 16.29 -11.79
C ASP A 12 -2.11 15.03 -12.63
N SER A 13 -2.09 15.15 -13.97
CA SER A 13 -1.74 14.05 -14.88
C SER A 13 -0.34 13.47 -14.65
N LYS A 14 0.67 14.29 -14.32
CA LYS A 14 2.03 13.80 -14.03
C LYS A 14 2.08 13.05 -12.70
N ILE A 15 1.33 13.54 -11.72
CA ILE A 15 1.23 12.90 -10.41
C ILE A 15 0.51 11.56 -10.57
N THR A 16 -0.65 11.56 -11.24
CA THR A 16 -1.41 10.34 -11.56
C THR A 16 -0.56 9.34 -12.34
N GLN A 17 0.22 9.78 -13.34
CA GLN A 17 1.11 8.89 -14.08
C GLN A 17 2.14 8.23 -13.15
N TYR A 18 2.83 9.02 -12.31
CA TYR A 18 3.84 8.50 -11.40
C TYR A 18 3.27 7.45 -10.45
N PHE A 19 2.16 7.73 -9.75
CA PHE A 19 1.55 6.74 -8.85
C PHE A 19 0.88 5.58 -9.61
N GLY A 20 0.42 5.81 -10.83
CA GLY A 20 -0.14 4.79 -11.72
C GLY A 20 0.89 3.74 -12.15
N GLU A 21 2.16 4.14 -12.34
CA GLU A 21 3.27 3.20 -12.59
C GLU A 21 3.47 2.22 -11.42
N PHE A 22 3.09 2.62 -10.20
CA PHE A 22 3.09 1.76 -9.02
C PHE A 22 1.77 0.99 -8.82
N GLY A 23 0.82 1.05 -9.75
CA GLY A 23 -0.44 0.32 -9.70
C GLY A 23 -1.57 1.02 -8.92
N PHE A 24 -1.37 2.27 -8.46
CA PHE A 24 -2.42 3.02 -7.77
C PHE A 24 -3.39 3.64 -8.77
N LYS A 25 -4.66 3.21 -8.70
CA LYS A 25 -5.72 3.65 -9.63
C LYS A 25 -6.53 4.84 -9.11
N THR A 26 -6.62 5.00 -7.79
CA THR A 26 -7.46 6.04 -7.16
C THR A 26 -6.58 7.07 -6.47
N LEU A 27 -6.42 8.21 -7.14
CA LEU A 27 -5.67 9.36 -6.66
C LEU A 27 -6.59 10.59 -6.63
N VAL A 28 -6.55 11.34 -5.54
CA VAL A 28 -7.23 12.63 -5.40
C VAL A 28 -6.18 13.71 -5.09
N VAL A 29 -6.28 14.86 -5.76
CA VAL A 29 -5.38 15.99 -5.55
C VAL A 29 -6.19 17.16 -4.99
N ALA A 30 -5.76 17.67 -3.83
CA ALA A 30 -6.27 18.88 -3.21
C ALA A 30 -5.20 19.97 -3.30
N LYS A 31 -5.52 21.10 -3.94
CA LYS A 31 -4.59 22.24 -4.08
C LYS A 31 -4.54 23.15 -2.84
N THR A 32 -5.50 23.00 -1.93
CA THR A 32 -5.65 23.81 -0.71
C THR A 32 -6.03 22.94 0.48
N ALA A 33 -5.75 23.44 1.69
CA ALA A 33 -6.18 22.81 2.93
C ALA A 33 -7.70 22.77 3.04
N ALA A 34 -8.41 23.81 2.59
CA ALA A 34 -9.87 23.80 2.54
C ALA A 34 -10.43 22.66 1.67
N SER A 35 -9.88 22.46 0.46
CA SER A 35 -10.29 21.35 -0.42
C SER A 35 -9.99 19.99 0.22
N ALA A 36 -8.81 19.84 0.83
CA ALA A 36 -8.44 18.62 1.53
C ALA A 36 -9.42 18.29 2.67
N ARG A 37 -9.82 19.29 3.47
CA ARG A 37 -10.81 19.10 4.54
C ARG A 37 -12.17 18.65 4.01
N ASN A 38 -12.61 19.14 2.86
CA ASN A 38 -13.86 18.70 2.24
C ASN A 38 -13.78 17.21 1.87
N ILE A 39 -12.73 16.80 1.15
CA ILE A 39 -12.50 15.40 0.76
C ILE A 39 -12.43 14.50 2.00
N LEU A 40 -11.72 14.94 3.04
CA LEU A 40 -11.58 14.20 4.29
C LEU A 40 -12.87 14.12 5.12
N ASN A 41 -13.91 14.89 4.77
CA ASN A 41 -15.21 14.82 5.44
C ASN A 41 -16.24 13.99 4.66
N GLU A 42 -16.00 13.70 3.38
CA GLU A 42 -16.86 12.87 2.53
C GLU A 42 -16.91 11.40 2.97
N ASN A 43 -17.89 10.65 2.44
CA ASN A 43 -18.17 9.27 2.83
C ASN A 43 -17.02 8.29 2.53
N HIS A 44 -16.13 8.61 1.58
CA HIS A 44 -15.03 7.73 1.14
C HIS A 44 -13.71 7.99 1.87
N LYS A 45 -13.68 8.85 2.89
CA LYS A 45 -12.46 9.19 3.64
C LYS A 45 -11.77 8.00 4.31
N GLU A 46 -12.52 6.94 4.62
CA GLU A 46 -11.98 5.73 5.25
C GLU A 46 -11.19 4.86 4.26
N GLU A 47 -11.32 5.09 2.95
CA GLU A 47 -10.52 4.43 1.92
C GLU A 47 -9.15 5.10 1.70
N ILE A 48 -8.91 6.25 2.32
CA ILE A 48 -7.61 6.92 2.24
C ILE A 48 -6.64 6.18 3.14
N THR A 49 -5.51 5.75 2.59
CA THR A 49 -4.45 5.05 3.35
C THR A 49 -3.13 5.81 3.35
N LEU A 50 -2.93 6.68 2.35
CA LEU A 50 -1.77 7.54 2.19
C LEU A 50 -2.23 8.97 1.95
N ILE A 51 -1.71 9.88 2.76
CA ILE A 51 -1.77 11.32 2.51
C ILE A 51 -0.35 11.81 2.29
N ILE A 52 -0.13 12.54 1.21
CA ILE A 52 1.10 13.31 1.00
C ILE A 52 0.72 14.77 1.14
N ILE A 53 1.37 15.49 2.06
CA ILE A 53 0.98 16.84 2.43
C ILE A 53 2.15 17.80 2.37
N ASP A 54 2.03 18.85 1.54
CA ASP A 54 2.98 19.94 1.55
C ASP A 54 2.92 20.73 2.86
N SER A 55 4.08 21.01 3.44
CA SER A 55 4.23 21.88 4.60
C SER A 55 3.78 23.33 4.35
N GLU A 56 3.89 23.80 3.10
CA GLU A 56 3.56 25.17 2.68
C GLU A 56 2.38 25.13 1.71
N LEU A 57 1.16 25.31 2.23
CA LEU A 57 -0.05 25.40 1.42
C LEU A 57 -0.46 26.87 1.27
N GLU A 58 -1.20 27.21 0.21
CA GLU A 58 -1.63 28.59 -0.06
C GLU A 58 -2.50 29.19 1.04
N ASP A 59 -3.33 28.37 1.70
CA ASP A 59 -4.36 28.79 2.66
C ASP A 59 -4.13 28.28 4.09
N ALA A 60 -3.07 27.50 4.35
CA ALA A 60 -2.77 26.97 5.69
C ALA A 60 -1.33 26.48 5.85
N ASN A 61 -0.93 26.24 7.10
CA ASN A 61 0.28 25.48 7.39
C ASN A 61 0.01 23.97 7.30
N GLY A 62 0.77 23.24 6.48
CA GLY A 62 0.60 21.81 6.28
C GLY A 62 0.83 20.96 7.54
N PHE A 63 1.71 21.39 8.45
CA PHE A 63 1.94 20.66 9.71
C PHE A 63 0.73 20.77 10.65
N GLU A 64 0.04 21.91 10.64
CA GLU A 64 -1.18 22.11 11.42
C GLU A 64 -2.32 21.27 10.84
N LEU A 65 -2.48 21.25 9.52
CA LEU A 65 -3.45 20.38 8.85
C LEU A 65 -3.15 18.90 9.12
N CYS A 66 -1.88 18.47 9.09
CA CYS A 66 -1.50 17.11 9.48
C CYS A 66 -1.95 16.78 10.92
N ARG A 67 -1.79 17.72 11.86
CA ARG A 67 -2.24 17.55 13.24
C ARG A 67 -3.76 17.50 13.35
N GLU A 68 -4.49 18.29 12.56
CA GLU A 68 -5.95 18.22 12.46
C GLU A 68 -6.41 16.84 11.96
N ILE A 69 -5.81 16.37 10.86
CA ILE A 69 -6.10 15.05 10.27
C ILE A 69 -5.91 13.96 11.33
N ARG A 70 -4.82 13.98 12.09
CA ARG A 70 -4.55 13.00 13.15
C ARG A 70 -5.58 12.96 14.27
N LYS A 71 -6.31 14.05 14.50
CA LYS A 71 -7.42 14.10 15.47
C LYS A 71 -8.71 13.51 14.91
N MET A 72 -8.84 13.41 13.58
CA MET A 72 -9.99 12.79 12.93
C MET A 72 -9.89 11.27 13.00
N GLN A 73 -11.03 10.58 12.99
CA GLN A 73 -11.06 9.11 12.94
C GLN A 73 -10.33 8.57 11.71
N ALA A 74 -10.55 9.18 10.53
CA ALA A 74 -9.89 8.82 9.29
C ALA A 74 -8.35 8.94 9.37
N GLY A 75 -7.82 9.92 10.12
CA GLY A 75 -6.39 10.15 10.19
C GLY A 75 -5.65 9.29 11.22
N LYS A 76 -6.32 8.48 12.05
CA LYS A 76 -5.63 7.68 13.09
C LYS A 76 -4.63 6.69 12.52
N ASN A 77 -4.99 6.04 11.41
CA ASN A 77 -4.20 4.95 10.86
C ASN A 77 -3.53 5.31 9.52
N VAL A 78 -3.98 6.36 8.82
CA VAL A 78 -3.41 6.80 7.54
C VAL A 78 -1.90 7.02 7.62
N TYR A 79 -1.16 6.53 6.63
CA TYR A 79 0.25 6.87 6.47
C TYR A 79 0.35 8.30 5.94
N ILE A 80 1.06 9.19 6.63
CA ILE A 80 1.23 10.58 6.18
C ILE A 80 2.70 10.84 5.86
N ILE A 81 2.98 11.25 4.62
CA ILE A 81 4.29 11.77 4.21
C ILE A 81 4.17 13.29 4.15
N SER A 82 4.87 13.98 5.05
CA SER A 82 4.94 15.45 4.99
C SER A 82 6.07 15.89 4.06
N LEU A 83 5.74 16.69 3.05
CA LEU A 83 6.72 17.28 2.15
C LEU A 83 7.26 18.56 2.79
N VAL A 84 8.58 18.68 2.82
CA VAL A 84 9.29 19.88 3.28
C VAL A 84 10.08 20.48 2.13
N SER A 85 10.38 21.77 2.21
CA SER A 85 11.14 22.49 1.18
C SER A 85 12.59 22.02 1.03
N SER A 86 13.21 21.51 2.10
CA SER A 86 14.58 20.99 2.07
C SER A 86 14.87 20.05 3.23
N ILE A 87 15.64 18.98 2.96
CA ILE A 87 16.15 18.05 3.99
C ILE A 87 17.15 18.71 4.95
N GLN A 88 17.66 19.90 4.63
CA GLN A 88 18.59 20.64 5.49
C GLN A 88 17.83 21.52 6.50
N ASN A 89 16.52 21.73 6.31
CA ASN A 89 15.71 22.55 7.18
C ASN A 89 15.35 21.78 8.47
N LYS A 90 16.28 21.78 9.43
CA LYS A 90 16.14 21.07 10.72
C LYS A 90 14.86 21.46 11.46
N THR A 91 14.49 22.74 11.44
CA THR A 91 13.27 23.23 12.09
C THR A 91 12.01 22.65 11.46
N ALA A 92 11.92 22.58 10.12
CA ALA A 92 10.80 21.94 9.44
C ALA A 92 10.72 20.44 9.76
N ILE A 93 11.86 19.75 9.77
CA ILE A 93 11.95 18.32 10.13
C ILE A 93 11.56 18.07 11.59
N GLU A 94 11.88 18.98 12.51
CA GLU A 94 11.40 18.88 13.88
C GLU A 94 9.89 19.07 13.95
N LYS A 95 9.31 19.98 13.15
CA LYS A 95 7.87 20.18 13.08
C LYS A 95 7.13 18.95 12.52
N THR A 96 7.68 18.23 11.53
CA THR A 96 7.05 17.01 11.00
C THR A 96 6.84 15.98 12.10
N LYS A 97 7.86 15.75 12.95
CA LYS A 97 7.79 14.82 14.09
C LYS A 97 6.67 15.16 15.07
N HIS A 98 6.41 16.45 15.30
CA HIS A 98 5.37 16.92 16.22
C HIS A 98 4.00 17.15 15.55
N SER A 99 3.91 16.97 14.24
CA SER A 99 2.64 17.05 13.48
C SER A 99 1.89 15.72 13.47
N GLY A 100 2.57 14.62 13.83
CA GLY A 100 2.05 13.26 13.71
C GLY A 100 2.27 12.63 12.34
N ALA A 101 3.00 13.27 11.42
CA ALA A 101 3.39 12.65 10.15
C ALA A 101 4.09 11.31 10.39
N SER A 102 3.79 10.32 9.54
CA SER A 102 4.43 9.00 9.59
C SER A 102 5.87 9.05 9.06
N ASP A 103 6.10 9.96 8.11
CA ASP A 103 7.38 10.18 7.48
C ASP A 103 7.47 11.61 6.92
N PHE A 104 8.64 12.00 6.43
CA PHE A 104 8.82 13.24 5.69
C PHE A 104 9.69 13.03 4.45
N SER A 105 9.53 13.89 3.45
CA SER A 105 10.36 13.87 2.24
C SER A 105 10.46 15.27 1.63
N VAL A 106 11.25 15.38 0.56
CA VAL A 106 11.27 16.53 -0.35
C VAL A 106 10.73 16.15 -1.72
N LYS A 107 10.33 17.14 -2.50
CA LYS A 107 10.04 17.02 -3.94
C LYS A 107 11.34 17.03 -4.76
N PRO A 108 11.29 16.59 -6.04
CA PRO A 108 10.14 16.05 -6.78
C PRO A 108 9.74 14.63 -6.38
N TYR A 109 8.50 14.23 -6.68
CA TYR A 109 7.94 12.89 -6.38
C TYR A 109 8.76 11.73 -6.95
N ASN A 110 9.50 11.93 -8.04
CA ASN A 110 10.37 10.91 -8.62
C ASN A 110 11.80 10.92 -8.07
N SER A 111 12.12 11.79 -7.11
CA SER A 111 13.45 11.83 -6.49
C SER A 111 13.74 10.57 -5.68
N ALA A 112 15.02 10.22 -5.56
CA ALA A 112 15.46 9.08 -4.75
C ALA A 112 15.02 9.21 -3.28
N GLU A 113 15.01 10.43 -2.73
CA GLU A 113 14.57 10.68 -1.36
C GLU A 113 13.07 10.39 -1.20
N PHE A 114 12.23 10.91 -2.09
CA PHE A 114 10.79 10.59 -2.05
C PHE A 114 10.52 9.11 -2.24
N GLN A 115 11.18 8.47 -3.21
CA GLN A 115 11.02 7.04 -3.47
C GLN A 115 11.33 6.20 -2.24
N LYS A 116 12.39 6.53 -1.48
CA LYS A 116 12.73 5.80 -0.25
C LYS A 116 11.59 5.82 0.78
N HIS A 117 10.97 6.97 1.00
CA HIS A 117 9.87 7.12 1.95
C HIS A 117 8.57 6.51 1.43
N PHE A 118 8.28 6.67 0.15
CA PHE A 118 7.15 6.02 -0.50
C PHE A 118 7.29 4.49 -0.48
N PHE A 119 8.47 3.94 -0.70
CA PHE A 119 8.71 2.49 -0.64
C PHE A 119 8.59 1.95 0.77
N THR A 120 8.84 2.78 1.79
CA THR A 120 8.55 2.44 3.18
C THR A 120 7.04 2.32 3.40
N PHE A 121 6.23 3.20 2.81
CA PHE A 121 4.78 3.03 2.78
C PHE A 121 4.38 1.71 2.09
N LEU A 122 4.90 1.41 0.90
CA LEU A 122 4.59 0.17 0.17
C LEU A 122 4.86 -1.08 1.02
N LYS A 123 6.03 -1.14 1.67
CA LYS A 123 6.43 -2.24 2.58
C LYS A 123 5.56 -2.37 3.82
N ARG A 124 4.88 -1.30 4.26
CA ARG A 124 4.09 -1.29 5.50
C ARG A 124 2.61 -1.40 5.26
N LYS A 125 2.11 -0.95 4.10
CA LYS A 125 0.70 -0.69 3.89
C LYS A 125 0.13 -1.27 2.60
N VAL A 126 0.93 -1.88 1.74
CA VAL A 126 0.41 -2.42 0.47
C VAL A 126 0.42 -3.93 0.49
N VAL A 127 -0.72 -4.52 0.17
CA VAL A 127 -0.87 -5.96 -0.07
C VAL A 127 -0.97 -6.19 -1.58
N LEU A 128 -0.09 -7.02 -2.12
CA LEU A 128 -0.18 -7.50 -3.49
C LEU A 128 -1.10 -8.72 -3.55
N VAL A 129 -2.16 -8.65 -4.34
CA VAL A 129 -3.09 -9.77 -4.57
C VAL A 129 -2.88 -10.26 -5.99
N ILE A 130 -2.43 -11.50 -6.14
CA ILE A 130 -2.19 -12.16 -7.43
C ILE A 130 -3.24 -13.26 -7.58
N GLU A 131 -4.28 -12.99 -8.36
CA GLU A 131 -5.49 -13.81 -8.47
C GLU A 131 -6.21 -13.48 -9.78
N ASP A 132 -6.50 -14.48 -10.61
CA ASP A 132 -7.18 -14.30 -11.90
C ASP A 132 -8.72 -14.22 -11.77
N ASP A 133 -9.30 -14.86 -10.76
CA ASP A 133 -10.73 -14.78 -10.48
C ASP A 133 -11.14 -13.44 -9.84
N SER A 134 -11.90 -12.64 -10.59
CA SER A 134 -12.41 -11.33 -10.15
C SER A 134 -13.33 -11.38 -8.93
N VAL A 135 -14.10 -12.47 -8.75
CA VAL A 135 -14.98 -12.68 -7.59
C VAL A 135 -14.13 -12.90 -6.34
N ILE A 136 -13.06 -13.68 -6.46
CA ILE A 136 -12.10 -13.88 -5.36
C ILE A 136 -11.40 -12.58 -5.02
N ARG A 137 -10.91 -11.81 -6.00
CA ARG A 137 -10.33 -10.48 -5.76
C ARG A 137 -11.30 -9.56 -5.02
N MET A 138 -12.57 -9.52 -5.44
CA MET A 138 -13.59 -8.71 -4.77
C MET A 138 -13.83 -9.15 -3.32
N MET A 139 -13.87 -10.46 -3.04
CA MET A 139 -13.98 -10.98 -1.67
C MET A 139 -12.75 -10.60 -0.83
N VAL A 140 -11.54 -10.81 -1.36
CA VAL A 140 -10.29 -10.44 -0.68
C VAL A 140 -10.26 -8.94 -0.39
N ARG A 141 -10.71 -8.08 -1.32
CA ARG A 141 -10.85 -6.64 -1.10
C ARG A 141 -11.81 -6.33 0.05
N GLY A 142 -12.97 -6.99 0.10
CA GLY A 142 -13.92 -6.81 1.20
C GLY A 142 -13.41 -7.29 2.56
N ILE A 143 -12.49 -8.27 2.59
CA ILE A 143 -11.82 -8.70 3.82
C ILE A 143 -10.74 -7.69 4.21
N LEU A 144 -9.90 -7.29 3.25
CA LEU A 144 -8.78 -6.38 3.45
C LEU A 144 -9.22 -4.95 3.73
N SER A 145 -10.43 -4.53 3.36
CA SER A 145 -10.97 -3.19 3.67
C SER A 145 -11.10 -2.91 5.17
N LYS A 146 -11.15 -3.96 5.99
CA LYS A 146 -11.11 -3.84 7.46
C LYS A 146 -9.71 -3.55 8.00
N TYR A 147 -8.70 -3.72 7.16
CA TYR A 147 -7.30 -3.43 7.48
C TYR A 147 -6.94 -2.11 6.83
N ASN A 148 -6.05 -1.37 7.47
CA ASN A 148 -5.61 -0.10 6.93
C ASN A 148 -4.45 -0.33 5.94
N VAL A 149 -4.80 -0.86 4.77
CA VAL A 149 -3.90 -1.20 3.67
C VAL A 149 -4.46 -0.81 2.31
N GLU A 150 -3.56 -0.57 1.36
CA GLU A 150 -3.86 -0.55 -0.07
C GLU A 150 -3.72 -1.93 -0.66
N ILE A 151 -4.43 -2.14 -1.76
CA ILE A 151 -4.40 -3.39 -2.50
C ILE A 151 -3.94 -3.08 -3.92
N ILE A 152 -2.88 -3.74 -4.34
CA ILE A 152 -2.49 -3.82 -5.75
C ILE A 152 -2.90 -5.20 -6.25
N GLU A 153 -3.65 -5.25 -7.34
CA GLU A 153 -4.18 -6.48 -7.92
C GLU A 153 -3.49 -6.80 -9.23
N VAL A 154 -3.11 -8.07 -9.40
CA VAL A 154 -2.54 -8.63 -10.61
C VAL A 154 -3.26 -9.93 -10.92
N GLU A 155 -3.55 -10.18 -12.20
CA GLU A 155 -4.43 -11.29 -12.62
C GLU A 155 -3.65 -12.43 -13.28
N ASP A 156 -2.33 -12.26 -13.42
CA ASP A 156 -1.50 -13.11 -14.26
C ASP A 156 -0.13 -13.35 -13.64
N GLY A 157 0.36 -14.58 -13.73
CA GLY A 157 1.62 -14.97 -13.10
C GLY A 157 2.85 -14.30 -13.75
N LEU A 158 2.83 -14.06 -15.06
CA LEU A 158 3.93 -13.37 -15.74
C LEU A 158 3.94 -11.87 -15.42
N GLN A 159 2.77 -11.23 -15.36
CA GLN A 159 2.65 -9.85 -14.87
C GLN A 159 3.18 -9.71 -13.44
N ALA A 160 2.83 -10.65 -12.56
CA ALA A 160 3.34 -10.66 -11.19
C ALA A 160 4.86 -10.81 -11.15
N TYR A 161 5.43 -11.70 -11.97
CA TYR A 161 6.89 -11.84 -12.06
C TYR A 161 7.57 -10.55 -12.53
N ASN A 162 7.02 -9.87 -13.54
CA ASN A 162 7.55 -8.59 -14.01
C ASN A 162 7.51 -7.53 -12.91
N LEU A 163 6.43 -7.50 -12.12
CA LEU A 163 6.29 -6.62 -10.97
C LEU A 163 7.41 -6.82 -9.95
N LEU A 164 7.81 -8.07 -9.65
CA LEU A 164 8.92 -8.33 -8.72
C LEU A 164 10.26 -7.69 -9.15
N ASN A 165 10.43 -7.42 -10.45
CA ASN A 165 11.64 -6.83 -11.03
C ASN A 165 11.57 -5.30 -11.10
N THR A 166 10.37 -4.73 -11.23
CA THR A 166 10.17 -3.28 -11.40
C THR A 166 9.75 -2.57 -10.12
N MET A 167 9.16 -3.30 -9.17
CA MET A 167 8.57 -2.73 -7.96
C MET A 167 9.35 -3.13 -6.70
N PRO A 168 9.39 -2.23 -5.70
CA PRO A 168 9.94 -2.54 -4.40
C PRO A 168 9.04 -3.55 -3.65
N PRO A 169 9.56 -4.21 -2.60
CA PRO A 169 8.80 -5.15 -1.81
C PRO A 169 7.58 -4.49 -1.17
N MET A 170 6.47 -5.22 -1.13
CA MET A 170 5.25 -4.80 -0.47
C MET A 170 5.11 -5.46 0.90
N ARG A 171 4.08 -5.08 1.67
CA ARG A 171 3.84 -5.64 3.01
C ARG A 171 3.64 -7.15 2.97
N MET A 172 2.89 -7.63 1.98
CA MET A 172 2.50 -9.02 1.84
C MET A 172 2.12 -9.31 0.40
N VAL A 173 2.25 -10.58 0.01
CA VAL A 173 1.66 -11.14 -1.21
C VAL A 173 0.61 -12.18 -0.82
N LEU A 174 -0.61 -12.03 -1.33
CA LEU A 174 -1.62 -13.07 -1.40
C LEU A 174 -1.60 -13.63 -2.82
N MET A 175 -1.36 -14.93 -2.97
CA MET A 175 -1.07 -15.50 -4.28
C MET A 175 -1.86 -16.77 -4.53
N ASP A 176 -2.64 -16.78 -5.60
CA ASP A 176 -3.23 -18.01 -6.11
C ASP A 176 -2.16 -18.98 -6.66
N ILE A 177 -2.45 -20.28 -6.57
CA ILE A 177 -1.58 -21.31 -7.16
C ILE A 177 -1.84 -21.45 -8.67
N GLY A 178 -3.11 -21.42 -9.07
CA GLY A 178 -3.62 -21.75 -10.41
C GLY A 178 -3.63 -20.58 -11.38
N LEU A 179 -2.57 -19.76 -11.38
CA LEU A 179 -2.50 -18.56 -12.22
C LEU A 179 -2.25 -18.87 -13.71
N PRO A 180 -2.79 -18.05 -14.63
CA PRO A 180 -2.39 -18.06 -16.03
C PRO A 180 -0.89 -17.77 -16.20
N ASN A 181 -0.32 -18.34 -17.26
CA ASN A 181 1.07 -18.16 -17.76
C ASN A 181 2.23 -18.57 -16.83
N MET A 182 2.10 -18.47 -15.51
CA MET A 182 3.11 -18.91 -14.54
C MET A 182 2.44 -19.39 -13.25
N ASN A 183 2.84 -20.57 -12.76
CA ASN A 183 2.26 -21.14 -11.56
C ASN A 183 2.68 -20.38 -10.29
N GLY A 184 1.77 -20.22 -9.33
CA GLY A 184 2.02 -19.49 -8.08
C GLY A 184 3.17 -20.07 -7.25
N ILE A 185 3.37 -21.39 -7.23
CA ILE A 185 4.49 -22.02 -6.51
C ILE A 185 5.83 -21.61 -7.13
N GLN A 186 5.92 -21.54 -8.47
CA GLN A 186 7.11 -21.05 -9.16
C GLN A 186 7.38 -19.58 -8.82
N LEU A 187 6.33 -18.76 -8.70
CA LEU A 187 6.47 -17.38 -8.26
C LEU A 187 7.01 -17.26 -6.82
N VAL A 188 6.64 -18.17 -5.90
CA VAL A 188 7.24 -18.19 -4.55
C VAL A 188 8.76 -18.37 -4.66
N GLU A 189 9.23 -19.32 -5.47
CA GLU A 189 10.66 -19.54 -5.69
C GLU A 189 11.35 -18.29 -6.23
N LYS A 190 10.72 -17.60 -7.20
CA LYS A 190 11.23 -16.32 -7.74
C LYS A 190 11.28 -15.23 -6.66
N ILE A 191 10.25 -15.12 -5.82
CA ILE A 191 10.21 -14.19 -4.68
C ILE A 191 11.35 -14.49 -3.71
N ARG A 192 11.58 -15.77 -3.36
CA ARG A 192 12.64 -16.17 -2.43
C ARG A 192 14.05 -16.02 -3.02
N GLY A 193 14.19 -16.15 -4.34
CA GLY A 193 15.44 -15.85 -5.06
C GLY A 193 15.73 -14.35 -5.22
N ASN A 194 14.72 -13.49 -5.13
CA ASN A 194 14.88 -12.05 -5.27
C ASN A 194 15.35 -11.41 -3.95
N SER A 195 16.52 -10.77 -3.95
CA SER A 195 17.15 -10.20 -2.74
C SER A 195 16.29 -9.17 -2.00
N ASN A 196 15.46 -8.43 -2.73
CA ASN A 196 14.56 -7.42 -2.18
C ASN A 196 13.29 -8.06 -1.59
N TRP A 197 12.73 -9.06 -2.27
CA TRP A 197 11.43 -9.66 -1.93
C TRP A 197 11.52 -10.91 -1.06
N LYS A 198 12.71 -11.50 -0.86
CA LYS A 198 12.88 -12.78 -0.17
C LYS A 198 12.29 -12.84 1.24
N LYS A 199 12.15 -11.70 1.92
CA LYS A 199 11.55 -11.58 3.27
C LYS A 199 10.06 -11.22 3.25
N THR A 200 9.49 -10.87 2.10
CA THR A 200 8.08 -10.51 1.99
C THR A 200 7.22 -11.72 2.37
N PRO A 201 6.27 -11.58 3.30
CA PRO A 201 5.28 -12.60 3.60
C PRO A 201 4.49 -12.99 2.35
N VAL A 202 4.42 -14.28 2.06
CA VAL A 202 3.64 -14.85 0.95
C VAL A 202 2.64 -15.83 1.54
N ILE A 203 1.35 -15.56 1.35
CA ILE A 203 0.27 -16.45 1.75
C ILE A 203 -0.37 -17.02 0.48
N MET A 204 -0.40 -18.34 0.37
CA MET A 204 -0.98 -19.00 -0.79
C MET A 204 -2.50 -19.08 -0.66
N LEU A 205 -3.22 -18.78 -1.73
CA LEU A 205 -4.63 -19.10 -1.89
C LEU A 205 -4.69 -20.39 -2.72
N THR A 206 -5.30 -21.45 -2.18
CA THR A 206 -5.29 -22.77 -2.83
C THR A 206 -6.69 -23.33 -2.99
N ALA A 207 -7.07 -23.77 -4.19
CA ALA A 207 -8.30 -24.54 -4.41
C ALA A 207 -8.18 -26.00 -3.93
N SER A 208 -6.96 -26.48 -3.73
CA SER A 208 -6.69 -27.88 -3.39
C SER A 208 -6.69 -28.08 -1.88
N SER A 209 -7.57 -28.96 -1.41
CA SER A 209 -7.45 -29.61 -0.10
C SER A 209 -6.38 -30.69 -0.09
N GLU A 210 -5.74 -30.98 -1.23
CA GLU A 210 -4.64 -31.93 -1.26
C GLU A 210 -3.42 -31.35 -0.53
N VAL A 211 -3.00 -32.12 0.47
CA VAL A 211 -1.84 -31.86 1.31
C VAL A 211 -0.56 -31.66 0.49
N SER A 212 -0.50 -32.16 -0.75
CA SER A 212 0.67 -32.12 -1.63
C SER A 212 1.07 -30.71 -2.05
N ASP A 213 0.15 -29.89 -2.58
CA ASP A 213 0.47 -28.56 -3.10
C ASP A 213 0.68 -27.53 -1.97
N VAL A 214 -0.07 -27.66 -0.87
CA VAL A 214 0.20 -26.92 0.36
C VAL A 214 1.62 -27.22 0.85
N LYS A 215 1.99 -28.50 0.97
CA LYS A 215 3.35 -28.89 1.37
C LYS A 215 4.40 -28.32 0.43
N LYS A 216 4.24 -28.49 -0.88
CA LYS A 216 5.18 -27.94 -1.88
C LYS A 216 5.34 -26.44 -1.71
N SER A 217 4.24 -25.70 -1.59
CA SER A 217 4.27 -24.24 -1.46
C SER A 217 5.03 -23.79 -0.21
N LEU A 218 4.83 -24.46 0.92
CA LEU A 218 5.57 -24.18 2.16
C LEU A 218 7.05 -24.57 2.03
N MET A 219 7.36 -25.68 1.35
CA MET A 219 8.75 -26.12 1.12
C MET A 219 9.54 -25.14 0.27
N VAL A 220 8.92 -24.52 -0.75
CA VAL A 220 9.57 -23.47 -1.56
C VAL A 220 9.60 -22.11 -0.87
N GLY A 221 9.01 -22.01 0.33
CA GLY A 221 9.18 -20.88 1.23
C GLY A 221 7.94 -20.01 1.41
N ALA A 222 6.73 -20.42 1.01
CA ALA A 222 5.51 -19.72 1.40
C ALA A 222 5.37 -19.68 2.93
N ASN A 223 4.77 -18.62 3.46
CA ASN A 223 4.67 -18.42 4.91
C ASN A 223 3.42 -19.07 5.52
N ASP A 224 2.31 -19.09 4.78
CA ASP A 224 1.05 -19.70 5.20
C ASP A 224 0.20 -19.99 3.96
N TYR A 225 -0.98 -20.57 4.17
CA TYR A 225 -1.96 -20.83 3.12
C TYR A 225 -3.38 -20.66 3.62
N ILE A 226 -4.28 -20.39 2.68
CA ILE A 226 -5.73 -20.28 2.87
C ILE A 226 -6.41 -21.11 1.78
N THR A 227 -7.24 -22.05 2.19
CA THR A 227 -7.96 -22.94 1.28
C THR A 227 -9.23 -22.27 0.75
N LYS A 228 -9.42 -22.32 -0.57
CA LYS A 228 -10.64 -21.89 -1.27
C LYS A 228 -11.63 -23.07 -1.33
N PRO A 229 -12.94 -22.82 -1.19
CA PRO A 229 -13.54 -21.56 -0.74
C PRO A 229 -13.23 -21.33 0.75
N PHE A 230 -12.86 -20.10 1.11
CA PHE A 230 -12.56 -19.74 2.50
C PHE A 230 -13.74 -19.05 3.17
N LYS A 231 -13.94 -19.33 4.46
CA LYS A 231 -14.78 -18.49 5.31
C LYS A 231 -14.02 -17.21 5.63
N VAL A 232 -14.74 -16.08 5.64
CA VAL A 232 -14.18 -14.77 6.00
C VAL A 232 -13.45 -14.82 7.35
N GLU A 233 -14.01 -15.52 8.33
CA GLU A 233 -13.42 -15.66 9.66
C GLU A 233 -12.06 -16.38 9.64
N ASP A 234 -11.95 -17.48 8.89
CA ASP A 234 -10.69 -18.23 8.76
C ASP A 234 -9.60 -17.38 8.09
N PHE A 235 -9.99 -16.60 7.06
CA PHE A 235 -9.10 -15.67 6.38
C PHE A 235 -8.61 -14.57 7.34
N VAL A 236 -9.53 -13.93 8.08
CA VAL A 236 -9.22 -12.89 9.06
C VAL A 236 -8.31 -13.41 10.16
N ASN A 237 -8.56 -14.63 10.66
CA ASN A 237 -7.74 -15.27 11.68
C ASN A 237 -6.31 -15.55 11.19
N ARG A 238 -6.15 -15.94 9.93
CA ARG A 238 -4.84 -16.10 9.29
C ARG A 238 -4.13 -14.75 9.14
N LEU A 239 -4.82 -13.75 8.59
CA LEU A 239 -4.26 -12.40 8.41
C LEU A 239 -3.86 -11.72 9.73
N ALA A 240 -4.59 -11.96 10.82
CA ALA A 240 -4.29 -11.35 12.12
C ALA A 240 -2.85 -11.60 12.60
N ARG A 241 -2.22 -12.72 12.19
CA ARG A 241 -0.81 -13.03 12.47
C ARG A 241 0.17 -12.07 11.81
N TYR A 242 -0.24 -11.46 10.72
CA TYR A 242 0.55 -10.54 9.90
C TYR A 242 0.12 -9.08 10.08
N PHE A 243 -0.96 -8.83 10.82
CA PHE A 243 -1.51 -7.52 11.16
C PHE A 243 -1.75 -7.39 12.67
N PRO A 244 -0.69 -7.53 13.51
CA PRO A 244 -0.86 -7.63 14.96
C PRO A 244 -1.42 -6.35 15.61
N ASP A 245 -1.18 -5.19 15.00
CA ASP A 245 -1.49 -3.87 15.58
C ASP A 245 -2.63 -3.13 14.87
N GLU A 246 -3.39 -3.80 13.99
CA GLU A 246 -4.42 -3.16 13.13
C GLU A 246 -5.85 -3.68 13.39
N LYS A 247 -6.17 -4.07 14.63
CA LYS A 247 -7.54 -4.38 15.08
C LYS A 247 -8.21 -3.20 15.77
#